data_AF-A0A1D6JG42-F1
#
_entry.id   AF-A0A1D6JG42-F1
#
_cell.length_a   1.000
_cell.length_b   1.000
_cell.length_c   1.000
_cell.angle_alpha   90.00
_cell.angle_beta   90.00
_cell.angle_gamma   90.00
#
_symmetry.space_group_name_H-M   'P 1'
#
loop_
_entity.id
_entity.type
_entity.pdbx_description
1 polymer ?
#
loop_
_entity_poly.entity_id
_entity_poly.type
_entity_poly.pdbx_seq_one_letter_code
_entity_poly.pdbx_strand_id
1 'polypeptide(L)' 'MIGSVGSVLGEENINVSFMSVGRIAPRKHAVMAIGVDEEPSKVTLRKIGEIPAIEEFVFLKL' A
#
# COMPACT_ATOMS: atom_id res chain seq x y z
N MET A 1 8.35 -0.38 4.89
CA MET A 1 7.72 -1.53 5.60
C MET A 1 6.21 -1.44 5.41
N ILE A 2 5.44 -2.53 5.58
CA ILE A 2 3.96 -2.53 5.41
C ILE A 2 3.27 -1.38 6.17
N GLY A 3 3.71 -1.13 7.41
CA GLY A 3 3.18 -0.02 8.22
C GLY A 3 3.33 1.36 7.59
N SER A 4 4.36 1.58 6.76
CA SER A 4 4.56 2.86 6.06
C SER A 4 3.44 3.14 5.06
N VAL A 5 2.91 2.12 4.39
CA VAL A 5 1.78 2.28 3.47
C VAL A 5 0.51 2.65 4.24
N GLY A 6 0.27 1.96 5.37
CA GLY A 6 -0.86 2.28 6.26
C GLY A 6 -0.79 3.70 6.83
N SER A 7 0.40 4.18 7.20
CA SER A 7 0.59 5.55 7.67
C SER A 7 0.26 6.58 6.58
N VAL A 8 0.72 6.36 5.34
CA VAL A 8 0.44 7.28 4.22
C VAL A 8 -1.05 7.35 3.89
N LEU A 9 -1.76 6.21 3.93
CA LEU A 9 -3.22 6.18 3.77
C LEU A 9 -3.93 6.88 4.93
N GLY A 10 -3.47 6.67 6.16
CA GLY A 10 -4.02 7.30 7.36
C GLY A 10 -3.83 8.83 7.40
N GLU A 11 -2.74 9.36 6.83
CA GLU A 11 -2.54 10.82 6.68
C GLU A 11 -3.64 11.47 5.83
N GLU A 12 -4.22 10.73 4.87
CA GLU A 12 -5.35 11.17 4.05
C GLU A 12 -6.71 10.73 4.62
N ASN A 13 -6.73 10.15 5.82
CA ASN A 13 -7.93 9.62 6.48
C ASN A 13 -8.65 8.54 5.64
N ILE A 14 -7.89 7.75 4.88
CA ILE A 14 -8.42 6.66 4.06
C ILE A 14 -8.40 5.36 4.86
N ASN A 15 -9.56 4.72 4.96
CA ASN A 15 -9.70 3.42 5.61
C ASN A 15 -9.25 2.27 4.70
N VAL A 16 -8.60 1.28 5.33
CA VAL A 16 -8.22 0.01 4.72
C VAL A 16 -9.32 -1.01 5.00
N SER A 17 -10.01 -1.47 3.96
CA SER A 17 -11.06 -2.50 4.06
C SER A 17 -10.46 -3.90 4.18
N PHE A 18 -9.34 -4.15 3.51
CA PHE A 18 -8.57 -5.38 3.69
C PHE A 18 -7.09 -5.18 3.35
N MET A 19 -6.24 -6.02 3.94
CA MET A 19 -4.83 -6.10 3.60
C MET A 19 -4.42 -7.57 3.59
N SER A 20 -4.01 -8.07 2.41
CA SER A 20 -3.52 -9.43 2.23
C SER A 20 -2.07 -9.41 1.79
N VAL A 21 -1.22 -10.19 2.45
CA VAL A 21 0.23 -10.20 2.23
C VAL A 21 0.70 -11.64 1.99
N GLY A 22 1.22 -11.89 0.79
CA GLY A 22 1.97 -13.10 0.46
C GLY A 22 3.47 -12.81 0.56
N ARG A 23 4.26 -13.75 1.08
CA ARG A 23 5.73 -13.64 1.14
C ARG A 23 6.40 -14.97 0.88
N ILE A 24 7.56 -14.93 0.24
CA ILE A 24 8.34 -16.15 -0.09
C ILE A 24 8.84 -16.82 1.19
N ALA A 25 9.39 -16.04 2.12
CA ALA A 25 9.90 -16.48 3.40
C ALA A 25 9.91 -15.30 4.40
N PRO A 26 10.13 -15.53 5.70
CA PRO A 26 10.28 -14.44 6.67
C PRO A 26 11.35 -13.44 6.22
N ARG A 27 10.99 -12.15 6.19
CA ARG A 27 11.87 -11.03 5.80
C ARG A 27 12.43 -11.11 4.36
N LYS A 28 11.79 -11.87 3.47
CA LYS A 28 12.04 -11.86 2.02
C LYS A 28 10.95 -11.09 1.28
N HIS A 29 11.04 -11.07 -0.05
CA HIS A 29 10.07 -10.41 -0.93
C HIS A 29 8.63 -10.80 -0.58
N ALA A 30 7.76 -9.81 -0.68
CA ALA A 30 6.36 -9.91 -0.38
C ALA A 30 5.54 -9.15 -1.42
N VAL A 31 4.34 -9.65 -1.70
CA VAL A 31 3.31 -8.96 -2.49
C VAL A 31 2.17 -8.65 -1.55
N MET A 32 1.65 -7.43 -1.64
CA MET A 32 0.56 -6.97 -0.80
C MET A 32 -0.57 -6.43 -1.67
N ALA A 33 -1.79 -6.91 -1.43
CA ALA A 33 -3.01 -6.35 -1.96
C ALA A 33 -3.74 -5.60 -0.83
N ILE A 34 -4.10 -4.34 -1.08
CA ILE A 34 -4.83 -3.49 -0.14
C ILE A 34 -6.13 -3.06 -0.80
N GLY A 35 -7.24 -3.31 -0.12
CA GLY A 35 -8.51 -2.67 -0.42
C GLY A 35 -8.68 -1.42 0.43
N VAL A 36 -9.18 -0.35 -0.17
CA VAL A 36 -9.50 0.91 0.49
C VAL A 36 -10.93 1.30 0.18
N ASP A 37 -11.57 2.02 1.11
CA ASP A 37 -12.97 2.43 0.97
C ASP A 37 -13.14 3.61 0.01
N GLU A 38 -12.11 4.44 -0.11
CA GLU A 38 -12.09 5.66 -0.92
C GLU A 38 -10.88 5.68 -1.85
N GLU A 39 -11.03 6.28 -3.03
CA GLU A 39 -9.94 6.42 -4.00
C GLU A 39 -8.85 7.36 -3.46
N PRO A 40 -7.60 6.90 -3.29
CA PRO A 40 -6.53 7.76 -2.80
C PRO A 40 -6.15 8.82 -3.82
N SER A 41 -5.74 10.00 -3.35
CA SER A 41 -5.31 11.04 -4.27
C SER A 41 -4.02 10.66 -4.99
N LYS A 42 -3.78 11.29 -6.14
CA LYS A 42 -2.52 11.11 -6.90
C LYS A 42 -1.28 11.39 -6.05
N VAL A 43 -1.36 12.30 -5.08
CA VAL A 43 -0.26 12.62 -4.17
C VAL A 43 0.01 11.44 -3.24
N THR A 44 -1.03 10.86 -2.65
CA THR A 44 -0.93 9.67 -1.79
C THR A 44 -0.41 8.46 -2.56
N LEU A 45 -0.93 8.20 -3.75
CA LEU A 45 -0.44 7.12 -4.62
C LEU A 45 1.05 7.30 -4.95
N ARG A 46 1.48 8.54 -5.23
CA ARG A 46 2.90 8.87 -5.46
C ARG A 46 3.75 8.64 -4.20
N LYS A 47 3.31 9.13 -3.03
CA LYS A 47 4.00 8.90 -1.76
C LYS A 47 4.19 7.41 -1.47
N ILE A 48 3.19 6.59 -1.77
CA ILE A 48 3.29 5.13 -1.63
C ILE A 48 4.36 4.60 -2.58
N GLY A 49 4.30 4.91 -3.88
CA GLY A 49 5.28 4.44 -4.87
C GLY A 49 6.72 4.90 -4.60
N GLU A 50 6.93 5.99 -3.87
CA GLU A 50 8.25 6.49 -3.47
C GLU A 50 8.81 5.85 -2.18
N ILE A 51 8.05 4.96 -1.52
CA ILE A 51 8.53 4.22 -0.34
C ILE A 51 9.73 3.34 -0.77
N PRO A 52 10.94 3.50 -0.18
CA PRO A 52 12.15 2.80 -0.65
C PRO A 52 12.09 1.27 -0.64
N ALA A 53 11.14 0.68 0.08
CA ALA A 53 10.96 -0.76 0.19
C ALA A 53 9.94 -1.32 -0.84
N ILE A 54 9.38 -0.47 -1.70
CA ILE A 54 8.44 -0.87 -2.76
C ILE A 54 9.22 -0.96 -4.07
N GLU A 55 9.29 -2.16 -4.61
CA GLU A 55 9.92 -2.44 -5.90
C GLU A 55 8.96 -2.11 -7.06
N GLU A 56 7.69 -2.49 -6.89
CA GLU A 56 6.63 -2.26 -7.88
C GLU A 56 5.34 -1.81 -7.18
N PHE A 57 4.65 -0.85 -7.79
CA PHE A 57 3.39 -0.31 -7.32
C PHE A 57 2.41 -0.16 -8.48
N VAL A 58 1.19 -0.66 -8.30
CA VAL A 58 0.10 -0.54 -9.27
C VAL A 58 -1.17 -0.15 -8.53
N PHE A 59 -1.86 0.86 -9.05
CA PHE A 59 -3.20 1.23 -8.62
C PHE A 59 -4.22 0.63 -9.60
N LEU A 60 -5.20 -0.09 -9.07
CA LEU A 60 -6.28 -0.70 -9.84
C LEU A 60 -7.60 -0.10 -9.37
N LYS A 61 -8.41 0.37 -10.32
CA LYS A 61 -9.79 0.80 -10.08
C LYS A 61 -10.72 -0.26 -10.65
N LEU A 62 -11.45 -0.94 -9.77
CA LEU A 62 -12.38 -2.02 -10.07
C LEU A 62 -13.84 -1.56 -10.01
#